data_AF-A0A091H285-F1
#
_entry.id   AF-A0A091H285-F1
#
_cell.length_a   1.000
_cell.length_b   1.000
_cell.length_c   1.000
_cell.angle_alpha   90.00
_cell.angle_beta   90.00
_cell.angle_gamma   90.00
#
_symmetry.space_group_name_H-M   'P 1'
#
loop_
_entity.id
_entity.type
_entity.pdbx_description
1 polymer ?
#
loop_
_entity_poly.entity_id
_entity_poly.type
_entity_poly.pdbx_seq_one_letter_code
_entity_poly.pdbx_strand_id
1 'polypeptide(L)'
;DLEQFAKQFKQRRIKLGFTQADVGLALGTLYGNVFSQTTICRFEALQLSFKNMKKSTSIEVSVKGALESHFLKCPKPSAREITNLADSLQLEKEVVRVWFCNRRQKEKRMTPPG
;
A
#
# COMPACT_ATOMS: atom_id res chain seq x y z
N ASP A 1 2.27 23.50 7.53
CA ASP A 1 2.50 22.54 6.43
C ASP A 1 2.92 21.17 6.90
N LEU A 2 2.41 20.13 6.22
CA LEU A 2 2.77 18.74 6.50
C LEU A 2 4.26 18.47 6.29
N GLU A 3 4.90 19.17 5.37
CA GLU A 3 6.34 19.05 5.13
C GLU A 3 7.15 19.53 6.34
N GLN A 4 6.74 20.65 6.95
CA GLN A 4 7.33 21.14 8.20
C GLN A 4 7.02 20.19 9.36
N PHE A 5 5.81 19.61 9.41
CA PHE A 5 5.46 18.61 10.41
C PHE A 5 6.33 17.35 10.30
N ALA A 6 6.53 16.79 9.10
CA ALA A 6 7.37 15.61 8.89
C ALA A 6 8.84 15.88 9.26
N LYS A 7 9.37 17.05 8.89
CA LYS A 7 10.72 17.50 9.28
C LYS A 7 10.86 17.64 10.79
N GLN A 8 9.89 18.29 11.46
CA GLN A 8 9.88 18.42 12.91
C GLN A 8 9.70 17.07 13.62
N PHE A 9 8.84 16.19 13.10
CA PHE A 9 8.59 14.86 13.63
C PHE A 9 9.86 14.01 13.60
N LYS A 10 10.57 13.99 12.46
CA LYS A 10 11.85 13.30 12.31
C LYS A 10 12.90 13.85 13.28
N GLN A 11 13.03 15.17 13.39
CA GLN A 11 13.95 15.80 14.35
C GLN A 11 13.59 15.44 15.79
N ARG A 12 12.31 15.48 16.16
CA ARG A 12 11.84 15.17 17.52
C ARG A 12 12.11 13.71 17.86
N ARG A 13 11.85 12.80 16.91
CA ARG A 13 12.11 11.36 17.05
C ARG A 13 13.59 11.11 17.33
N ILE A 14 14.48 11.67 16.50
CA ILE A 14 15.94 11.51 16.66
C ILE A 14 16.42 12.15 17.97
N LYS A 15 15.93 13.35 18.31
CA LYS A 15 16.28 14.06 19.55
C LYS A 15 15.88 13.30 20.81
N LEU A 16 14.77 12.57 20.76
CA LEU A 16 14.28 11.74 21.86
C LEU A 16 14.85 10.30 21.83
N GLY A 17 15.71 9.98 20.86
CA GLY A 17 16.36 8.66 20.76
C GLY A 17 15.45 7.52 20.28
N PHE A 18 14.26 7.83 19.76
CA PHE A 18 13.32 6.80 19.32
C PHE A 18 13.66 6.24 17.94
N THR A 19 13.55 4.94 17.77
CA THR A 19 13.64 4.31 16.45
C THR A 19 12.32 4.44 15.70
N GLN A 20 12.34 4.22 14.39
CA GLN A 20 11.13 4.21 13.56
C GLN A 20 10.18 3.06 13.95
N ALA A 21 10.72 1.94 14.46
CA ALA A 21 9.93 0.82 14.94
C ALA A 21 9.20 1.17 16.24
N ASP A 22 9.88 1.85 17.18
CA ASP A 22 9.29 2.29 18.46
C ASP A 22 8.11 3.23 18.22
N VAL A 23 8.29 4.16 17.29
CA VAL A 23 7.21 5.08 16.88
C VAL A 23 6.05 4.32 16.23
N GLY A 24 6.33 3.33 15.37
CA GLY A 24 5.31 2.51 14.74
C GLY A 24 4.50 1.68 15.74
N LEU A 25 5.15 1.16 16.78
CA LEU A 25 4.53 0.41 17.88
C LEU A 25 3.68 1.32 18.78
N ALA A 26 4.20 2.49 19.15
CA ALA A 26 3.48 3.47 19.96
C ALA A 26 2.23 4.00 19.24
N LEU A 27 2.34 4.31 17.95
CA LEU A 27 1.19 4.71 17.13
C LEU A 27 0.20 3.56 16.94
N GLY A 28 0.67 2.31 16.87
CA GLY A 28 -0.21 1.14 16.84
C GLY A 28 -1.01 0.95 18.12
N THR A 29 -0.44 1.31 19.27
CA THR A 29 -1.12 1.29 20.57
C THR A 29 -2.19 2.39 20.65
N LEU A 30 -1.94 3.56 20.07
CA LEU A 30 -2.86 4.71 20.09
C LEU A 30 -4.01 4.60 19.07
N TYR A 31 -3.76 3.99 17.90
CA TYR A 31 -4.70 3.99 16.77
C TYR A 31 -5.12 2.58 16.31
N GLY A 32 -4.73 1.53 17.04
CA GLY A 32 -5.18 0.15 16.81
C GLY A 32 -4.60 -0.56 15.58
N ASN A 33 -3.63 0.06 14.89
CA ASN A 33 -2.97 -0.51 13.72
C ASN A 33 -1.45 -0.38 13.85
N VAL A 34 -0.75 -1.50 14.02
CA VAL A 34 0.72 -1.53 14.11
C VAL A 34 1.31 -1.03 12.79
N PHE A 35 1.98 0.12 12.85
CA PHE A 35 2.69 0.66 11.70
C PHE A 35 4.10 0.07 11.67
N SER A 36 4.50 -0.50 10.53
CA SER A 36 5.85 -1.02 10.35
C SER A 36 6.89 0.10 10.21
N GLN A 37 8.16 -0.23 10.46
CA GLN A 37 9.30 0.66 10.25
C GLN A 37 9.29 1.29 8.84
N THR A 38 8.84 0.54 7.82
CA THR A 38 8.69 1.01 6.44
C THR A 38 7.65 2.13 6.30
N THR A 39 6.55 2.08 7.05
CA THR A 39 5.51 3.12 7.03
C THR A 39 6.02 4.44 7.60
N ILE A 40 6.77 4.39 8.71
CA ILE A 40 7.37 5.57 9.33
C ILE A 40 8.48 6.14 8.44
N CYS A 41 9.29 5.28 7.81
CA CYS A 41 10.32 5.71 6.86
C CYS A 41 9.73 6.44 5.65
N ARG A 42 8.64 5.94 5.07
CA ARG A 42 7.98 6.58 3.92
C ARG A 42 7.33 7.92 4.28
N PHE A 43 6.81 8.04 5.50
CA PHE A 43 6.28 9.29 6.05
C PHE A 43 7.39 10.35 6.25
N GLU A 44 8.53 9.96 6.83
CA GLU A 44 9.66 10.86 7.11
C GLU A 44 10.45 11.26 5.86
N ALA A 45 10.49 10.40 4.84
CA ALA A 45 11.23 10.66 3.60
C ALA A 45 10.54 11.66 2.66
N LEU A 46 9.33 12.13 2.98
CA LEU A 46 8.48 12.94 2.09
C LEU A 46 8.24 12.32 0.70
N GLN A 47 8.68 11.07 0.47
CA GLN A 47 8.38 10.29 -0.72
C GLN A 47 6.88 9.93 -0.81
N LEU A 48 6.16 10.08 0.29
CA LEU A 48 4.69 10.18 0.31
C LEU A 48 4.30 11.66 0.36
N SER A 49 4.19 12.31 -0.80
CA SER A 49 3.47 13.57 -0.86
C SER A 49 2.03 13.30 -0.40
N PHE A 50 1.49 14.07 0.53
CA PHE A 50 0.11 13.89 1.02
C PHE A 50 -0.95 14.02 -0.08
N LYS A 51 -0.62 14.77 -1.15
CA LYS A 51 -1.39 14.83 -2.38
C LYS A 51 -1.43 13.46 -3.08
N ASN A 52 -0.31 12.74 -3.12
CA ASN A 52 -0.25 11.36 -3.60
C ASN A 52 -0.85 10.39 -2.58
N MET A 53 -0.78 10.61 -1.27
CA MET A 53 -1.39 9.69 -0.30
C MET A 53 -2.93 9.76 -0.34
N LYS A 54 -3.55 10.94 -0.38
CA LYS A 54 -5.02 11.04 -0.49
C LYS A 54 -5.56 10.65 -1.88
N LYS A 55 -4.86 10.98 -2.97
CA LYS A 55 -5.24 10.52 -4.32
C LYS A 55 -4.91 9.05 -4.54
N SER A 56 -3.71 8.59 -4.21
CA SER A 56 -3.28 7.20 -4.40
C SER A 56 -3.92 6.25 -3.41
N THR A 57 -4.35 6.63 -2.20
CA THR A 57 -5.13 5.72 -1.35
C THR A 57 -6.57 5.58 -1.85
N SER A 58 -7.21 6.64 -2.36
CA SER A 58 -8.54 6.52 -2.97
C SER A 58 -8.49 5.79 -4.32
N ILE A 59 -7.48 6.10 -5.15
CA ILE A 59 -7.21 5.43 -6.43
C ILE A 59 -6.74 4.00 -6.19
N GLU A 60 -5.82 3.71 -5.27
CA GLU A 60 -5.43 2.32 -4.91
C GLU A 60 -6.60 1.55 -4.31
N VAL A 61 -7.43 2.15 -3.46
CA VAL A 61 -8.62 1.44 -2.92
C VAL A 61 -9.60 1.13 -4.04
N SER A 62 -9.82 2.06 -4.98
CA SER A 62 -10.71 1.86 -6.14
C SER A 62 -10.12 0.87 -7.15
N VAL A 63 -8.82 0.96 -7.44
CA VAL A 63 -8.06 0.08 -8.32
C VAL A 63 -7.98 -1.33 -7.73
N LYS A 64 -7.60 -1.45 -6.46
CA LYS A 64 -7.57 -2.73 -5.74
C LYS A 64 -8.97 -3.31 -5.65
N GLY A 65 -9.99 -2.51 -5.34
CA GLY A 65 -11.39 -2.95 -5.31
C GLY A 65 -11.87 -3.44 -6.68
N ALA A 66 -11.52 -2.74 -7.76
CA ALA A 66 -11.84 -3.17 -9.13
C ALA A 66 -11.10 -4.45 -9.52
N LEU A 67 -9.80 -4.55 -9.22
CA LEU A 67 -9.00 -5.75 -9.46
C LEU A 67 -9.50 -6.95 -8.65
N GLU A 68 -9.86 -6.77 -7.37
CA GLU A 68 -10.43 -7.82 -6.52
C GLU A 68 -11.82 -8.26 -6.99
N SER A 69 -12.69 -7.31 -7.36
CA SER A 69 -14.01 -7.61 -7.92
C SER A 69 -13.90 -8.43 -9.23
N HIS A 70 -12.93 -8.09 -10.08
CA HIS A 70 -12.67 -8.85 -11.30
C HIS A 70 -12.03 -10.22 -11.01
N PHE A 71 -11.13 -10.30 -10.03
CA PHE A 71 -10.49 -11.55 -9.61
C PHE A 71 -11.50 -12.57 -9.11
N LEU A 72 -12.51 -12.14 -8.34
CA LEU A 72 -13.59 -13.01 -7.86
C LEU A 72 -14.43 -13.62 -9.00
N LYS A 73 -14.58 -12.89 -10.12
CA LYS A 73 -15.30 -13.37 -11.31
C LYS A 73 -14.43 -14.24 -12.22
N CYS A 74 -13.17 -13.83 -12.41
CA CYS A 74 -12.22 -14.48 -13.29
C CYS A 74 -10.80 -14.38 -12.70
N PRO A 75 -10.32 -15.40 -11.96
CA PRO A 75 -9.00 -15.39 -11.31
C PRO A 75 -7.82 -15.60 -12.28
N LYS A 76 -8.11 -15.91 -13.55
CA LYS A 76 -7.14 -16.05 -14.65
C LYS A 76 -7.58 -15.20 -15.86
N PRO A 77 -7.49 -13.88 -15.77
CA PRO A 77 -7.82 -13.02 -16.91
C PRO A 77 -6.89 -13.32 -18.08
N SER A 78 -7.46 -13.36 -19.28
CA SER A 78 -6.75 -13.44 -20.55
C SER A 78 -5.91 -12.16 -20.80
N ALA A 79 -4.98 -12.22 -21.76
CA ALA A 79 -4.17 -11.06 -22.13
C ALA A 79 -5.00 -9.84 -22.57
N ARG A 80 -6.17 -10.10 -23.19
CA ARG A 80 -7.13 -9.07 -23.60
C ARG A 80 -7.81 -8.44 -22.39
N GLU A 81 -8.24 -9.24 -21.41
CA GLU A 81 -8.82 -8.72 -20.16
C GLU A 81 -7.81 -7.93 -19.33
N ILE A 82 -6.54 -8.38 -19.27
CA ILE A 82 -5.46 -7.63 -18.61
C ILE A 82 -5.27 -6.27 -19.29
N THR A 83 -5.29 -6.22 -20.63
CA THR A 83 -5.20 -4.97 -21.39
C THR A 83 -6.39 -4.05 -21.09
N ASN A 84 -7.62 -4.58 -21.15
CA ASN A 84 -8.83 -3.80 -20.87
C ASN A 84 -8.86 -3.26 -19.43
N LEU A 85 -8.39 -4.03 -18.45
CA LEU A 85 -8.26 -3.61 -17.06
C LEU A 85 -7.19 -2.54 -16.88
N ALA A 86 -6.04 -2.72 -17.55
CA ALA A 86 -4.97 -1.73 -17.57
C ALA A 86 -5.47 -0.38 -18.15
N ASP A 87 -6.18 -0.41 -19.28
CA ASP A 87 -6.74 0.80 -19.90
C ASP A 87 -7.83 1.45 -19.03
N SER A 88 -8.73 0.64 -18.46
CA SER A 88 -9.83 1.14 -17.61
C SER A 88 -9.35 1.73 -16.28
N LEU A 89 -8.26 1.18 -15.73
CA LEU A 89 -7.65 1.63 -14.48
C LEU A 89 -6.50 2.62 -14.71
N GLN A 90 -6.18 2.95 -15.97
CA GLN A 90 -5.00 3.72 -16.37
C GLN A 90 -3.71 3.22 -15.71
N LEU A 91 -3.54 1.90 -15.69
CA LEU A 91 -2.37 1.22 -15.16
C LEU A 91 -1.55 0.58 -16.28
N GLU A 92 -0.28 0.31 -16.00
CA GLU A 92 0.53 -0.50 -16.90
C GLU A 92 0.09 -1.97 -16.89
N LYS A 93 0.15 -2.60 -18.06
CA LYS A 93 -0.21 -4.02 -18.24
C LYS A 93 0.59 -4.94 -17.31
N GLU A 94 1.86 -4.63 -17.08
CA GLU A 94 2.74 -5.38 -16.19
C GLU A 94 2.26 -5.31 -14.74
N VAL A 95 1.80 -4.14 -14.28
CA VAL A 95 1.28 -3.94 -12.91
C VAL A 95 0.05 -4.81 -12.68
N VAL A 96 -0.90 -4.82 -13.62
CA VAL A 96 -2.10 -5.66 -13.54
C VAL A 96 -1.70 -7.15 -13.54
N ARG A 97 -0.81 -7.57 -14.45
CA ARG A 97 -0.35 -8.96 -14.54
C ARG A 97 0.33 -9.43 -13.26
N VAL A 98 1.26 -8.65 -12.72
CA VAL A 98 1.97 -8.95 -11.46
C VAL A 98 1.00 -8.99 -10.30
N TRP A 99 0.03 -8.08 -10.24
CA TRP A 99 -1.00 -8.07 -9.21
C TRP A 99 -1.81 -9.38 -9.21
N PHE A 100 -2.29 -9.85 -10.36
CA PHE A 100 -3.03 -11.12 -10.46
C PHE A 100 -2.15 -12.33 -10.08
N CYS A 101 -0.86 -12.32 -10.46
CA CYS A 101 0.09 -13.35 -10.04
C CYS A 101 0.28 -13.39 -8.52
N ASN A 102 0.53 -12.23 -7.90
CA ASN A 102 0.72 -12.10 -6.47
C ASN A 102 -0.57 -12.43 -5.70
N ARG A 103 -1.73 -12.01 -6.20
CA ARG A 103 -3.04 -12.27 -5.57
C ARG A 103 -3.37 -13.76 -5.53
N ARG A 104 -3.08 -14.48 -6.61
CA ARG A 104 -3.25 -15.93 -6.72
C ARG A 104 -2.26 -16.71 -5.85
N GLN A 105 -1.02 -16.24 -5.74
CA GLN A 105 -0.05 -16.80 -4.80
C GLN A 105 -0.48 -16.59 -3.34
N LYS A 106 -1.05 -15.42 -3.01
CA LYS A 106 -1.60 -15.13 -1.69
C LYS A 106 -2.75 -16.06 -1.33
N GLU A 107 -3.66 -16.34 -2.26
CA GLU A 107 -4.74 -17.32 -2.05
C GLU A 107 -4.19 -18.70 -1.69
N LYS A 108 -3.20 -19.19 -2.45
CA LYS A 108 -2.55 -20.48 -2.18
C LYS A 108 -1.76 -20.53 -0.87
N ARG A 109 -1.28 -19.39 -0.36
CA ARG A 109 -0.54 -19.31 0.90
C ARG A 109 -1.43 -19.21 2.13
N MET A 110 -2.72 -18.87 1.98
CA MET A 110 -3.65 -18.77 3.11
C MET A 110 -4.47 -20.04 3.36
N THR A 111 -4.32 -21.07 2.52
CA THR A 111 -4.76 -22.43 2.86
C THR A 111 -3.70 -23.09 3.75
N PRO A 112 -4.00 -23.43 5.01
CA PRO A 112 -3.09 -24.27 5.79
C PRO A 112 -2.95 -25.63 5.06
N PRO A 113 -1.75 -26.24 5.04
CA PRO A 113 -1.64 -27.63 4.65
C PRO A 113 -2.49 -28.46 5.62
N GLY A 114 -3.46 -29.18 5.07
CA GLY A 114 -4.16 -30.26 5.78
C GLY A 114 -3.24 -31.47 5.92
#